data_AF-A0A1T4YG40-F1
#
_entry.id   AF-A0A1T4YG40-F1
#
_cell.length_a   1.000
_cell.length_b   1.000
_cell.length_c   1.000
_cell.angle_alpha   90.00
_cell.angle_beta   90.00
_cell.angle_gamma   90.00
#
_symmetry.space_group_name_H-M   'P 1'
#
loop_
_entity.id
_entity.type
_entity.pdbx_description
1 polymer ?
#
loop_
_entity_poly.entity_id
_entity_poly.type
_entity_poly.pdbx_seq_one_letter_code
_entity_poly.pdbx_strand_id
1 'polypeptide(L)'
;MTQPASTTAHAILERCDELATYSSMEDGLIERVYLSPQHAAVNALAGRWMTEAGMTTWQDAAGNQCGRLEGATPGLPALLLGSHLDTVPSAGRYDGILGVLSAIAVVDRIRSSGRELPFALEVVAFGDEEGTRFGRALLGSRALAGTWLDEWWQLEDEDGVSLRDAYVHFGLDPDAVGEAARSRGDFVGYLETHIEQGPYLEDENKALGVVSSIAGARRFLLTITGQAGHSGTPYERRRDALAGAAEAVTTIERIARSAQLIATVGHLQVFPDAVNVIPGKVEFSLDLRGEYDTERDKVWLQIEEAILEICQRRRLRLTSIQTHSAKAAVCARRLRDAIADGIRSTGDARPMSLFSRAGHDAMAIAEIADIGMIFVRCKGGVSHNPEEHVTEADVAKALDAFEATVLRLADGYEE
;
A
#
# COMPACT_ATOMS: atom_id res chain seq x y z
N MET A 1 -1.64 26.87 -34.15
CA MET A 1 -2.30 25.83 -33.36
C MET A 1 -1.77 25.97 -31.95
N THR A 2 -2.58 26.45 -31.01
CA THR A 2 -2.25 26.47 -29.59
C THR A 2 -2.03 25.02 -29.16
N GLN A 3 -0.89 24.71 -28.56
CA GLN A 3 -0.70 23.42 -27.88
C GLN A 3 -1.85 23.26 -26.87
N PRO A 4 -2.47 22.07 -26.74
CA PRO A 4 -3.40 21.82 -25.65
C PRO A 4 -2.68 22.12 -24.33
N ALA A 5 -3.36 22.81 -23.41
CA ALA A 5 -2.80 23.08 -22.10
C ALA A 5 -2.57 21.73 -21.38
N SER A 6 -1.34 21.49 -20.95
CA SER A 6 -0.97 20.26 -20.23
C SER A 6 -1.68 20.18 -18.88
N THR A 7 -1.99 18.97 -18.42
CA THR A 7 -2.64 18.72 -17.12
C THR A 7 -1.88 19.40 -15.96
N THR A 8 -2.61 20.13 -15.11
CA THR A 8 -2.08 20.89 -13.96
C THR A 8 -2.35 20.17 -12.63
N ALA A 9 -1.66 20.58 -11.55
CA ALA A 9 -1.94 20.09 -10.19
C ALA A 9 -3.39 20.34 -9.76
N HIS A 10 -3.95 21.51 -10.13
CA HIS A 10 -5.34 21.84 -9.89
C HIS A 10 -6.29 20.83 -10.56
N ALA A 11 -6.05 20.50 -11.83
CA ALA A 11 -6.85 19.52 -12.55
C ALA A 11 -6.74 18.10 -11.94
N ILE A 12 -5.57 17.73 -11.39
CA ILE A 12 -5.43 16.47 -10.64
C ILE A 12 -6.32 16.49 -9.40
N LEU A 13 -6.31 17.57 -8.62
CA LEU A 13 -7.14 17.70 -7.42
C LEU A 13 -8.65 17.71 -7.75
N GLU A 14 -9.07 18.40 -8.82
CA GLU A 14 -10.47 18.36 -9.27
C GLU A 14 -10.90 16.94 -9.67
N ARG A 15 -10.01 16.17 -10.31
CA ARG A 15 -10.26 14.75 -10.64
C ARG A 15 -10.30 13.87 -9.38
N CYS A 16 -9.47 14.12 -8.36
CA CYS A 16 -9.60 13.44 -7.06
C CYS A 16 -10.97 13.73 -6.43
N ASP A 17 -11.41 14.99 -6.46
CA ASP A 17 -12.71 15.40 -5.94
C ASP A 17 -13.87 14.75 -6.73
N GLU A 18 -13.75 14.62 -8.05
CA GLU A 18 -14.74 13.91 -8.87
C GLU A 18 -14.81 12.42 -8.50
N LEU A 19 -13.65 11.74 -8.39
CA LEU A 19 -13.59 10.34 -7.98
C LEU A 19 -14.14 10.10 -6.57
N ALA A 20 -13.98 11.05 -5.65
CA ALA A 20 -14.53 10.98 -4.30
C ALA A 20 -16.06 10.94 -4.27
N THR A 21 -16.74 11.39 -5.34
CA THR A 21 -18.21 11.32 -5.43
C THR A 21 -18.74 9.90 -5.73
N TYR A 22 -17.88 8.99 -6.19
CA TYR A 22 -18.21 7.59 -6.44
C TYR A 22 -17.93 6.76 -5.19
N SER A 23 -18.86 6.84 -4.23
CA SER A 23 -18.78 6.22 -2.90
C SER A 23 -20.00 5.32 -2.62
N SER A 24 -19.82 4.27 -1.81
CA SER A 24 -20.90 3.49 -1.19
C SER A 24 -21.43 4.14 0.08
N MET A 25 -20.70 5.08 0.68
CA MET A 25 -21.10 5.80 1.89
C MET A 25 -21.83 7.12 1.61
N GLU A 26 -22.70 7.52 2.55
CA GLU A 26 -23.43 8.78 2.54
C GLU A 26 -22.65 9.92 3.24
N ASP A 27 -23.24 11.12 3.32
CA ASP A 27 -22.73 12.28 4.09
C ASP A 27 -21.31 12.77 3.73
N GLY A 28 -20.85 12.47 2.51
CA GLY A 28 -19.54 12.89 2.02
C GLY A 28 -18.38 12.02 2.53
N LEU A 29 -18.68 10.88 3.16
CA LEU A 29 -17.69 9.85 3.46
C LEU A 29 -17.38 9.04 2.20
N ILE A 30 -16.14 8.56 2.10
CA ILE A 30 -15.63 7.84 0.94
C ILE A 30 -15.44 6.38 1.32
N GLU A 31 -16.06 5.51 0.54
CA GLU A 31 -15.76 4.09 0.53
C GLU A 31 -15.95 3.58 -0.90
N ARG A 32 -14.94 2.92 -1.42
CA ARG A 32 -15.00 2.30 -2.73
C ARG A 32 -14.16 1.05 -2.72
N VAL A 33 -14.84 -0.08 -2.61
CA VAL A 33 -14.17 -1.38 -2.49
C VAL A 33 -14.02 -2.07 -3.84
N TYR A 34 -13.06 -2.98 -3.95
CA TYR A 34 -12.82 -3.76 -5.16
C TYR A 34 -14.07 -4.50 -5.65
N LEU A 35 -14.23 -4.55 -6.97
CA LEU A 35 -15.36 -5.17 -7.68
C LEU A 35 -16.76 -4.66 -7.28
N SER A 36 -16.84 -3.44 -6.75
CA SER A 36 -18.11 -2.74 -6.52
C SER A 36 -18.56 -1.96 -7.76
N PRO A 37 -19.84 -1.56 -7.87
CA PRO A 37 -20.29 -0.64 -8.91
C PRO A 37 -19.52 0.69 -8.91
N GLN A 38 -19.13 1.20 -7.74
CA GLN A 38 -18.31 2.40 -7.58
C GLN A 38 -16.91 2.19 -8.17
N HIS A 39 -16.29 1.03 -7.91
CA HIS A 39 -15.01 0.66 -8.53
C HIS A 39 -15.10 0.60 -10.07
N ALA A 40 -16.18 0.01 -10.61
CA ALA A 40 -16.41 0.00 -12.06
C ALA A 40 -16.53 1.43 -12.64
N ALA A 41 -17.25 2.31 -11.94
CA ALA A 41 -17.46 3.68 -12.38
C ALA A 41 -16.16 4.51 -12.38
N VAL A 42 -15.32 4.37 -11.35
CA VAL A 42 -14.01 5.06 -11.33
C VAL A 42 -13.03 4.50 -12.35
N ASN A 43 -13.03 3.18 -12.60
CA ASN A 43 -12.20 2.59 -13.65
C ASN A 43 -12.62 3.14 -15.02
N ALA A 44 -13.92 3.24 -15.28
CA ALA A 44 -14.42 3.84 -16.51
C ALA A 44 -14.04 5.33 -16.64
N LEU A 45 -14.01 6.10 -15.55
CA LEU A 45 -13.61 7.51 -15.58
C LEU A 45 -12.09 7.66 -15.77
N ALA A 46 -11.28 6.87 -15.06
CA ALA A 46 -9.83 6.82 -15.25
C ALA A 46 -9.46 6.40 -16.68
N GLY A 47 -10.14 5.39 -17.25
CA GLY A 47 -9.93 4.98 -18.64
C GLY A 47 -10.28 6.07 -19.66
N ARG A 48 -11.29 6.91 -19.38
CA ARG A 48 -11.57 8.10 -20.20
C ARG A 48 -10.41 9.10 -20.14
N TRP A 49 -9.90 9.41 -18.95
CA TRP A 49 -8.77 10.34 -18.81
C TRP A 49 -7.47 9.79 -19.41
N MET A 50 -7.23 8.47 -19.34
CA MET A 50 -6.13 7.82 -20.07
C MET A 50 -6.28 8.00 -21.59
N THR A 51 -7.50 7.82 -22.12
CA THR A 51 -7.79 8.05 -23.54
C THR A 51 -7.56 9.50 -23.94
N GLU A 52 -8.00 10.46 -23.12
CA GLU A 52 -7.76 11.90 -23.32
C GLU A 52 -6.27 12.25 -23.33
N ALA A 53 -5.46 11.58 -22.49
CA ALA A 53 -4.00 11.66 -22.48
C ALA A 53 -3.33 10.99 -23.70
N GLY A 54 -4.11 10.40 -24.61
CA GLY A 54 -3.63 9.78 -25.85
C GLY A 54 -3.22 8.32 -25.72
N MET A 55 -3.61 7.65 -24.63
CA MET A 55 -3.31 6.25 -24.38
C MET A 55 -4.34 5.32 -25.05
N THR A 56 -3.90 4.13 -25.43
CA THR A 56 -4.81 3.00 -25.69
C THR A 56 -5.17 2.35 -24.37
N THR A 57 -6.45 2.18 -24.06
CA THR A 57 -6.92 1.75 -22.73
C THR A 57 -7.69 0.44 -22.77
N TRP A 58 -7.57 -0.36 -21.72
CA TRP A 58 -8.32 -1.60 -21.52
C TRP A 58 -8.49 -1.88 -20.02
N GLN A 59 -9.37 -2.82 -19.68
CA GLN A 59 -9.43 -3.43 -18.35
C GLN A 59 -8.86 -4.84 -18.46
N ASP A 60 -7.91 -5.19 -17.60
CA ASP A 60 -7.30 -6.53 -17.63
C ASP A 60 -8.20 -7.60 -16.98
N ALA A 61 -7.76 -8.86 -17.02
CA ALA A 61 -8.53 -9.99 -16.49
C ALA A 61 -8.69 -9.97 -14.95
N ALA A 62 -7.96 -9.09 -14.25
CA ALA A 62 -8.11 -8.87 -12.82
C ALA A 62 -8.92 -7.60 -12.50
N GLY A 63 -9.49 -6.93 -13.51
CA GLY A 63 -10.26 -5.72 -13.31
C GLY A 63 -9.42 -4.47 -13.06
N ASN A 64 -8.10 -4.51 -13.25
CA ASN A 64 -7.26 -3.31 -13.22
C ASN A 64 -7.57 -2.45 -14.44
N GLN A 65 -7.60 -1.13 -14.27
CA GLN A 65 -7.75 -0.21 -15.40
C GLN A 65 -6.38 0.18 -15.94
N CYS A 66 -6.14 -0.11 -17.21
CA CYS A 66 -4.83 0.03 -17.85
C CYS A 66 -4.87 1.03 -19.01
N GLY A 67 -3.77 1.72 -19.24
CA GLY A 67 -3.55 2.60 -20.38
C GLY A 67 -2.12 2.50 -20.86
N ARG A 68 -1.90 2.53 -22.18
CA ARG A 68 -0.56 2.48 -22.77
C ARG A 68 -0.35 3.58 -23.82
N LEU A 69 0.77 4.30 -23.69
CA LEU A 69 1.33 5.18 -24.71
C LEU A 69 2.60 4.52 -25.26
N GLU A 70 2.65 4.24 -26.55
CA GLU A 70 3.84 3.66 -27.17
C GLU A 70 5.04 4.62 -27.11
N GLY A 71 6.24 4.03 -27.01
CA GLY A 71 7.50 4.74 -27.18
C GLY A 71 7.79 5.06 -28.65
N ALA A 72 9.05 5.39 -28.94
CA ALA A 72 9.53 5.68 -30.29
C ALA A 72 9.26 4.53 -31.28
N THR A 73 9.27 3.28 -30.78
CA THR A 73 8.89 2.09 -31.54
C THR A 73 7.74 1.35 -30.84
N PRO A 74 6.70 0.92 -31.56
CA PRO A 74 5.64 0.12 -30.97
C PRO A 74 6.15 -1.22 -30.41
N GLY A 75 5.65 -1.61 -29.24
CA GLY A 75 5.96 -2.90 -28.62
C GLY A 75 7.23 -2.92 -27.76
N LEU A 76 7.86 -1.77 -27.52
CA LEU A 76 8.95 -1.66 -26.54
C LEU A 76 8.45 -1.99 -25.12
N PRO A 77 9.33 -2.47 -24.22
CA PRO A 77 9.03 -2.59 -22.80
C PRO A 77 8.50 -1.26 -22.24
N ALA A 78 7.68 -1.32 -21.19
CA ALA A 78 7.06 -0.14 -20.59
C ALA A 78 7.77 0.30 -19.30
N LEU A 79 7.84 1.60 -19.06
CA LEU A 79 7.92 2.11 -17.70
C LEU A 79 6.50 2.11 -17.15
N LEU A 80 6.26 1.24 -16.17
CA LEU A 80 4.96 1.12 -15.53
C LEU A 80 4.80 2.23 -14.49
N LEU A 81 3.69 2.95 -14.55
CA LEU A 81 3.31 3.99 -13.60
C LEU A 81 1.99 3.56 -12.96
N GLY A 82 1.84 3.71 -11.65
CA GLY A 82 0.58 3.29 -11.05
C GLY A 82 0.38 3.71 -9.62
N SER A 83 -0.75 3.23 -9.13
CA SER A 83 -1.16 3.04 -7.73
C SER A 83 -2.56 2.41 -7.79
N HIS A 84 -3.42 2.61 -6.79
CA HIS A 84 -4.75 2.01 -6.72
C HIS A 84 -5.90 3.01 -6.80
N LEU A 85 -7.10 2.49 -7.07
CA LEU A 85 -8.35 3.27 -7.07
C LEU A 85 -9.35 2.78 -6.02
N ASP A 86 -9.19 1.64 -5.37
CA ASP A 86 -10.01 1.28 -4.22
C ASP A 86 -9.61 2.06 -2.96
N THR A 87 -10.50 2.08 -1.97
CA THR A 87 -10.30 2.80 -0.70
C THR A 87 -10.73 1.96 0.49
N VAL A 88 -10.30 2.38 1.68
CA VAL A 88 -10.89 1.95 2.96
C VAL A 88 -12.22 2.66 3.26
N PRO A 89 -12.98 2.22 4.27
CA PRO A 89 -14.17 2.92 4.75
C PRO A 89 -13.80 4.28 5.36
N SER A 90 -14.60 5.32 5.10
CA SER A 90 -14.31 6.69 5.55
C SER A 90 -12.92 7.19 5.13
N ALA A 91 -12.50 6.83 3.91
CA ALA A 91 -11.22 7.20 3.35
C ALA A 91 -11.06 8.70 3.08
N GLY A 92 -9.80 9.07 2.83
CA GLY A 92 -9.43 10.33 2.20
C GLY A 92 -9.66 10.34 0.69
N ARG A 93 -9.24 11.43 0.04
CA ARG A 93 -9.40 11.63 -1.42
C ARG A 93 -8.15 11.27 -2.23
N TYR A 94 -7.02 11.01 -1.58
CA TYR A 94 -5.70 11.06 -2.21
C TYR A 94 -4.94 9.74 -2.13
N ASP A 95 -5.16 8.94 -1.09
CA ASP A 95 -4.60 7.60 -0.94
C ASP A 95 -4.83 6.74 -2.19
N GLY A 96 -3.76 6.24 -2.83
CA GLY A 96 -3.81 5.60 -4.15
C GLY A 96 -4.17 6.51 -5.34
N ILE A 97 -5.32 7.18 -5.26
CA ILE A 97 -5.92 7.97 -6.34
C ILE A 97 -4.95 9.04 -6.87
N LEU A 98 -4.23 9.72 -5.97
CA LEU A 98 -3.27 10.75 -6.36
C LEU A 98 -2.17 10.18 -7.26
N GLY A 99 -1.72 8.95 -7.01
CA GLY A 99 -0.70 8.26 -7.80
C GLY A 99 -1.17 7.97 -9.21
N VAL A 100 -2.36 7.39 -9.36
CA VAL A 100 -2.97 7.10 -10.66
C VAL A 100 -3.15 8.38 -11.48
N LEU A 101 -3.73 9.43 -10.87
CA LEU A 101 -3.99 10.68 -11.59
C LEU A 101 -2.72 11.45 -11.92
N SER A 102 -1.71 11.40 -11.07
CA SER A 102 -0.38 11.95 -11.37
C SER A 102 0.28 11.21 -12.53
N ALA A 103 0.16 9.88 -12.59
CA ALA A 103 0.69 9.08 -13.68
C ALA A 103 0.03 9.44 -15.03
N ILE A 104 -1.31 9.55 -15.07
CA ILE A 104 -2.03 10.00 -16.27
C ILE A 104 -1.58 11.41 -16.69
N ALA A 105 -1.42 12.33 -15.74
CA ALA A 105 -0.98 13.68 -16.01
C ALA A 105 0.47 13.75 -16.56
N VAL A 106 1.37 12.91 -16.04
CA VAL A 106 2.75 12.80 -16.58
C VAL A 106 2.74 12.31 -18.03
N VAL A 107 1.93 11.30 -18.35
CA VAL A 107 1.80 10.80 -19.72
C VAL A 107 1.29 11.90 -20.65
N ASP A 108 0.27 12.66 -20.23
CA ASP A 108 -0.25 13.81 -20.99
C ASP A 108 0.81 14.89 -21.22
N ARG A 109 1.59 15.25 -20.19
CA ARG A 109 2.70 16.23 -20.29
C ARG A 109 3.78 15.77 -21.27
N ILE A 110 4.24 14.54 -21.13
CA ILE A 110 5.28 13.97 -22.00
C ILE A 110 4.79 13.93 -23.45
N ARG A 111 3.58 13.43 -23.69
CA ARG A 111 2.98 13.39 -25.02
C ARG A 111 2.82 14.79 -25.63
N SER A 112 2.35 15.75 -24.84
CA SER A 112 2.17 17.15 -25.28
C SER A 112 3.49 17.86 -25.58
N SER A 113 4.60 17.45 -24.94
CA SER A 113 5.95 17.95 -25.23
C SER A 113 6.48 17.49 -26.59
N GLY A 114 5.91 16.43 -27.17
CA GLY A 114 6.41 15.79 -28.39
C GLY A 114 7.69 14.98 -28.20
N ARG A 115 8.10 14.70 -26.95
CA ARG A 115 9.27 13.89 -26.64
C ARG A 115 8.99 12.41 -26.94
N GLU A 116 9.78 11.82 -27.83
CA GLU A 116 9.80 10.38 -28.03
C GLU A 116 10.66 9.71 -26.94
N LEU A 117 10.14 8.61 -26.38
CA LEU A 117 10.78 7.84 -25.32
C LEU A 117 11.32 6.50 -25.84
N PRO A 118 12.43 5.98 -25.28
CA PRO A 118 13.01 4.70 -25.67
C PRO A 118 12.29 3.48 -25.05
N PHE A 119 11.13 3.71 -24.43
CA PHE A 119 10.23 2.72 -23.85
C PHE A 119 8.80 3.26 -23.92
N ALA A 120 7.81 2.39 -23.77
CA ALA A 120 6.42 2.81 -23.63
C ALA A 120 6.14 3.34 -22.21
N LEU A 121 5.07 4.11 -22.06
CA LEU A 121 4.50 4.43 -20.74
C LEU A 121 3.21 3.63 -20.58
N GLU A 122 3.11 2.90 -19.48
CA GLU A 122 1.90 2.14 -19.16
C GLU A 122 1.41 2.62 -17.78
N VAL A 123 0.15 3.04 -17.70
CA VAL A 123 -0.49 3.42 -16.43
C VAL A 123 -1.40 2.28 -16.02
N VAL A 124 -1.26 1.81 -14.77
CA VAL A 124 -2.17 0.84 -14.17
C VAL A 124 -2.76 1.42 -12.90
N ALA A 125 -4.08 1.47 -12.88
CA ALA A 125 -4.88 1.67 -11.68
C ALA A 125 -5.26 0.29 -11.15
N PHE A 126 -4.53 -0.16 -10.13
CA PHE A 126 -4.73 -1.46 -9.53
C PHE A 126 -6.05 -1.51 -8.74
N GLY A 127 -6.65 -2.70 -8.72
CA GLY A 127 -7.77 -3.00 -7.85
C GLY A 127 -7.35 -3.78 -6.60
N ASP A 128 -7.95 -3.42 -5.47
CA ASP A 128 -7.81 -4.07 -4.16
C ASP A 128 -6.41 -3.98 -3.54
N GLU A 129 -5.80 -2.79 -3.55
CA GLU A 129 -4.58 -2.56 -2.78
C GLU A 129 -4.88 -2.68 -1.28
N GLU A 130 -5.98 -2.06 -0.83
CA GLU A 130 -6.31 -1.93 0.60
C GLU A 130 -6.78 -3.27 1.19
N GLY A 131 -7.36 -4.14 0.36
CA GLY A 131 -7.91 -5.42 0.77
C GLY A 131 -9.17 -5.30 1.64
N THR A 132 -9.86 -4.16 1.56
CA THR A 132 -11.03 -3.82 2.39
C THR A 132 -12.14 -4.86 2.29
N ARG A 133 -12.41 -5.36 1.09
CA ARG A 133 -13.59 -6.21 0.85
C ARG A 133 -13.41 -7.66 1.26
N PHE A 134 -12.27 -8.25 0.89
CA PHE A 134 -12.03 -9.70 1.02
C PHE A 134 -10.96 -10.03 2.06
N GLY A 135 -10.52 -9.05 2.85
CA GLY A 135 -9.49 -9.21 3.87
C GLY A 135 -8.10 -9.55 3.31
N ARG A 136 -7.89 -9.30 2.01
CA ARG A 136 -6.65 -9.62 1.28
C ARG A 136 -6.25 -8.45 0.39
N ALA A 137 -5.15 -7.81 0.74
CA ALA A 137 -4.55 -6.73 -0.03
C ALA A 137 -3.82 -7.23 -1.30
N LEU A 138 -3.66 -6.30 -2.24
CA LEU A 138 -2.88 -6.40 -3.47
C LEU A 138 -3.42 -7.40 -4.50
N LEU A 139 -4.73 -7.66 -4.59
CA LEU A 139 -5.25 -8.68 -5.51
C LEU A 139 -4.92 -8.35 -6.98
N GLY A 140 -5.18 -7.12 -7.40
CA GLY A 140 -4.96 -6.66 -8.78
C GLY A 140 -3.48 -6.66 -9.18
N SER A 141 -2.61 -6.13 -8.31
CA SER A 141 -1.15 -6.12 -8.57
C SER A 141 -0.52 -7.51 -8.47
N ARG A 142 -1.04 -8.41 -7.64
CA ARG A 142 -0.61 -9.81 -7.61
C ARG A 142 -1.04 -10.60 -8.85
N ALA A 143 -2.23 -10.33 -9.39
CA ALA A 143 -2.64 -10.92 -10.67
C ALA A 143 -1.69 -10.48 -11.80
N LEU A 144 -1.38 -9.17 -11.88
CA LEU A 144 -0.43 -8.64 -12.85
C LEU A 144 0.99 -9.20 -12.67
N ALA A 145 1.43 -9.40 -11.41
CA ALA A 145 2.69 -10.04 -11.08
C ALA A 145 2.71 -11.56 -11.32
N GLY A 146 1.58 -12.17 -11.70
CA GLY A 146 1.47 -13.62 -11.90
C GLY A 146 1.55 -14.44 -10.61
N THR A 147 1.23 -13.84 -9.46
CA THR A 147 1.29 -14.46 -8.13
C THR A 147 -0.07 -14.63 -7.47
N TRP A 148 -1.12 -14.68 -8.29
CA TRP A 148 -2.46 -15.04 -7.84
C TRP A 148 -2.49 -16.45 -7.22
N LEU A 149 -3.28 -16.64 -6.16
CA LEU A 149 -3.48 -17.95 -5.55
C LEU A 149 -4.95 -18.37 -5.69
N ASP A 150 -5.19 -19.56 -6.25
CA ASP A 150 -6.54 -20.09 -6.47
C ASP A 150 -7.41 -20.17 -5.20
N GLU A 151 -6.78 -20.33 -4.03
CA GLU A 151 -7.47 -20.34 -2.75
C GLU A 151 -8.21 -19.02 -2.45
N TRP A 152 -7.79 -17.89 -3.05
CA TRP A 152 -8.45 -16.60 -2.86
C TRP A 152 -9.86 -16.56 -3.44
N TRP A 153 -10.20 -17.45 -4.37
CA TRP A 153 -11.56 -17.56 -4.88
C TRP A 153 -12.59 -17.93 -3.81
N GLN A 154 -12.13 -18.47 -2.68
CA GLN A 154 -12.96 -18.81 -1.52
C GLN A 154 -13.03 -17.69 -0.46
N LEU A 155 -12.37 -16.55 -0.68
CA LEU A 155 -12.54 -15.39 0.20
C LEU A 155 -13.96 -14.86 0.03
N GLU A 156 -14.57 -14.47 1.14
CA GLU A 156 -15.92 -13.93 1.21
C GLU A 156 -15.86 -12.52 1.82
N ASP A 157 -16.72 -11.62 1.32
CA ASP A 157 -16.95 -10.33 1.97
C ASP A 157 -17.91 -10.45 3.16
N GLU A 158 -18.19 -9.33 3.84
CA GLU A 158 -19.04 -9.31 5.05
C GLU A 158 -20.48 -9.80 4.78
N ASP A 159 -20.95 -9.73 3.53
CA ASP A 159 -22.26 -10.20 3.09
C ASP A 159 -22.25 -11.67 2.64
N GLY A 160 -21.09 -12.33 2.68
CA GLY A 160 -20.91 -13.73 2.25
C GLY A 160 -20.81 -13.90 0.73
N VAL A 161 -20.54 -12.83 -0.03
CA VAL A 161 -20.30 -12.93 -1.47
C VAL A 161 -18.85 -13.35 -1.69
N SER A 162 -18.65 -14.46 -2.40
CA SER A 162 -17.30 -14.93 -2.73
C SER A 162 -16.60 -13.98 -3.72
N LEU A 163 -15.27 -13.90 -3.66
CA LEU A 163 -14.46 -13.17 -4.65
C LEU A 163 -14.77 -13.64 -6.08
N ARG A 164 -15.03 -14.94 -6.25
CA ARG A 164 -15.37 -15.53 -7.55
C ARG A 164 -16.70 -15.00 -8.07
N ASP A 165 -17.72 -14.96 -7.21
CA ASP A 165 -19.02 -14.40 -7.59
C ASP A 165 -18.90 -12.90 -7.87
N ALA A 166 -18.14 -12.16 -7.06
CA ALA A 166 -17.91 -10.73 -7.29
C ALA A 166 -17.26 -10.45 -8.65
N TYR A 167 -16.30 -11.28 -9.09
CA TYR A 167 -15.72 -11.20 -10.45
C TYR A 167 -16.79 -11.34 -11.53
N VAL A 168 -17.63 -12.38 -11.44
CA VAL A 168 -18.69 -12.64 -12.41
C VAL A 168 -19.70 -11.48 -12.44
N HIS A 169 -20.10 -10.95 -11.28
CA HIS A 169 -21.02 -9.81 -11.20
C HIS A 169 -20.41 -8.51 -11.76
N PHE A 170 -19.10 -8.32 -11.60
CA PHE A 170 -18.38 -7.19 -12.17
C PHE A 170 -18.20 -7.32 -13.70
N GLY A 171 -18.42 -8.51 -14.26
CA GLY A 171 -18.29 -8.80 -15.69
C GLY A 171 -16.93 -9.38 -16.10
N LEU A 172 -16.14 -9.87 -15.14
CA LEU A 172 -14.89 -10.57 -15.37
C LEU A 172 -15.10 -12.08 -15.43
N ASP A 173 -14.16 -12.79 -16.05
CA ASP A 173 -14.10 -14.25 -16.02
C ASP A 173 -13.04 -14.70 -15.01
N PRO A 174 -13.43 -15.34 -13.88
CA PRO A 174 -12.48 -15.86 -12.89
C PRO A 174 -11.44 -16.82 -13.49
N ASP A 175 -11.83 -17.60 -14.51
CA ASP A 175 -10.94 -18.59 -15.12
C ASP A 175 -9.89 -17.93 -16.03
N ALA A 176 -10.06 -16.65 -16.37
CA ALA A 176 -9.15 -15.85 -17.18
C ALA A 176 -8.17 -14.99 -16.36
N VAL A 177 -8.24 -14.97 -15.02
CA VAL A 177 -7.41 -14.07 -14.18
C VAL A 177 -5.91 -14.16 -14.49
N GLY A 178 -5.43 -15.34 -14.87
CA GLY A 178 -4.03 -15.57 -15.24
C GLY A 178 -3.58 -14.81 -16.50
N GLU A 179 -4.50 -14.34 -17.34
CA GLU A 179 -4.21 -13.52 -18.52
C GLU A 179 -3.76 -12.10 -18.16
N ALA A 180 -4.01 -11.64 -16.91
CA ALA A 180 -3.47 -10.37 -16.42
C ALA A 180 -1.94 -10.43 -16.19
N ALA A 181 -1.37 -11.64 -16.05
CA ALA A 181 0.02 -11.81 -15.67
C ALA A 181 0.99 -11.28 -16.74
N ARG A 182 2.01 -10.54 -16.29
CA ARG A 182 3.05 -9.95 -17.12
C ARG A 182 4.43 -10.46 -16.72
N SER A 183 5.37 -10.39 -17.66
CA SER A 183 6.74 -10.90 -17.48
C SER A 183 7.71 -9.78 -17.16
N ARG A 184 8.83 -10.10 -16.49
CA ARG A 184 9.87 -9.11 -16.16
C ARG A 184 10.43 -8.37 -17.37
N GLY A 185 10.51 -9.03 -18.53
CA GLY A 185 10.96 -8.41 -19.78
C GLY A 185 10.00 -7.37 -20.35
N ASP A 186 8.77 -7.30 -19.86
CA ASP A 186 7.77 -6.32 -20.31
C ASP A 186 8.01 -4.93 -19.73
N PHE A 187 8.85 -4.81 -18.70
CA PHE A 187 9.01 -3.58 -17.93
C PHE A 187 10.46 -3.13 -17.78
N VAL A 188 10.68 -1.82 -17.95
CA VAL A 188 11.96 -1.17 -17.63
C VAL A 188 12.02 -0.69 -16.17
N GLY A 189 10.90 -0.77 -15.46
CA GLY A 189 10.74 -0.37 -14.07
C GLY A 189 9.29 -0.03 -13.73
N TYR A 190 9.02 0.19 -12.46
CA TYR A 190 7.75 0.65 -11.92
C TYR A 190 7.97 1.89 -11.05
N LEU A 191 7.15 2.91 -11.25
CA LEU A 191 7.13 4.12 -10.44
C LEU A 191 5.73 4.37 -9.87
N GLU A 192 5.68 4.67 -8.58
CA GLU A 192 4.45 5.01 -7.87
C GLU A 192 4.62 6.32 -7.11
N THR A 193 3.70 7.25 -7.33
CA THR A 193 3.59 8.45 -6.50
C THR A 193 2.49 8.19 -5.47
N HIS A 194 2.77 8.47 -4.21
CA HIS A 194 1.83 8.19 -3.13
C HIS A 194 1.93 9.27 -2.06
N ILE A 195 0.87 9.49 -1.29
CA ILE A 195 1.01 10.26 -0.06
C ILE A 195 1.86 9.49 0.95
N GLU A 196 2.55 10.20 1.84
CA GLU A 196 3.45 9.56 2.81
C GLU A 196 2.73 8.65 3.82
N GLN A 197 1.49 8.99 4.17
CA GLN A 197 0.72 8.38 5.26
C GLN A 197 1.49 8.43 6.61
N GLY A 198 2.28 9.49 6.77
CA GLY A 198 3.17 9.70 7.90
C GLY A 198 3.54 11.17 8.04
N PRO A 199 4.08 11.58 9.19
CA PRO A 199 4.35 12.98 9.48
C PRO A 199 5.76 13.42 9.06
N TYR A 200 6.62 12.54 8.54
CA TYR A 200 8.06 12.78 8.46
C TYR A 200 8.43 13.86 7.45
N LEU A 201 7.76 13.93 6.29
CA LEU A 201 7.95 15.01 5.33
C LEU A 201 7.39 16.33 5.87
N GLU A 202 6.28 16.31 6.61
CA GLU A 202 5.75 17.52 7.24
C GLU A 202 6.70 18.05 8.32
N ASP A 203 7.19 17.19 9.21
CA ASP A 203 8.13 17.49 10.28
C ASP A 203 9.44 18.09 9.74
N GLU A 204 9.94 17.58 8.61
CA GLU A 204 11.15 18.07 7.93
C GLU A 204 10.87 19.21 6.93
N ASN A 205 9.61 19.66 6.83
CA ASN A 205 9.13 20.66 5.87
C ASN A 205 9.58 20.38 4.42
N LYS A 206 9.48 19.11 4.03
CA LYS A 206 9.74 18.61 2.68
C LYS A 206 8.42 18.38 1.97
N ALA A 207 8.33 18.79 0.71
CA ALA A 207 7.14 18.49 -0.10
C ALA A 207 7.14 17.03 -0.56
N LEU A 208 8.33 16.50 -0.85
CA LEU A 208 8.53 15.20 -1.48
C LEU A 208 9.62 14.38 -0.79
N GLY A 209 9.49 13.05 -0.86
CA GLY A 209 10.46 12.09 -0.36
C GLY A 209 10.81 11.00 -1.37
N VAL A 210 12.07 10.56 -1.35
CA VAL A 210 12.55 9.38 -2.09
C VAL A 210 12.34 8.14 -1.24
N VAL A 211 11.43 7.27 -1.65
CA VAL A 211 11.22 6.00 -0.94
C VAL A 211 12.40 5.06 -1.17
N SER A 212 12.96 4.54 -0.09
CA SER A 212 14.12 3.64 -0.08
C SER A 212 13.71 2.18 -0.17
N SER A 213 12.64 1.81 0.54
CA SER A 213 12.02 0.50 0.55
C SER A 213 10.61 0.60 1.12
N ILE A 214 9.87 -0.50 1.04
CA ILE A 214 8.56 -0.71 1.66
C ILE A 214 8.74 -1.77 2.73
N ALA A 215 8.26 -1.49 3.94
CA ALA A 215 8.46 -2.34 5.09
C ALA A 215 7.84 -3.72 4.89
N GLY A 216 8.62 -4.77 5.17
CA GLY A 216 8.09 -6.11 5.31
C GLY A 216 7.28 -6.21 6.59
N ALA A 217 6.28 -7.10 6.61
CA ALA A 217 5.40 -7.28 7.76
C ALA A 217 5.25 -8.76 8.12
N ARG A 218 5.20 -9.04 9.43
CA ARG A 218 4.77 -10.33 9.97
C ARG A 218 3.69 -10.08 11.01
N ARG A 219 2.59 -10.83 10.90
CA ARG A 219 1.52 -10.77 11.90
C ARG A 219 1.37 -12.10 12.62
N PHE A 220 1.08 -12.01 13.91
CA PHE A 220 0.93 -13.17 14.77
C PHE A 220 -0.35 -13.06 15.60
N LEU A 221 -1.01 -14.19 15.79
CA LEU A 221 -1.94 -14.42 16.88
C LEU A 221 -1.17 -15.07 18.04
N LEU A 222 -1.06 -14.35 19.14
CA LEU A 222 -0.39 -14.80 20.36
C LEU A 222 -1.44 -15.17 21.40
N THR A 223 -1.30 -16.36 21.99
CA THR A 223 -2.19 -16.84 23.05
C THR A 223 -1.39 -17.12 24.31
N ILE A 224 -1.68 -16.41 25.39
CA ILE A 224 -1.15 -16.71 26.71
C ILE A 224 -2.22 -17.48 27.49
N THR A 225 -1.90 -18.71 27.88
CA THR A 225 -2.77 -19.57 28.70
C THR A 225 -2.24 -19.69 30.12
N GLY A 226 -3.10 -19.39 31.08
CA GLY A 226 -2.89 -19.55 32.51
C GLY A 226 -3.96 -20.47 33.11
N GLN A 227 -4.59 -20.03 34.20
CA GLN A 227 -5.65 -20.76 34.88
C GLN A 227 -6.69 -19.80 35.43
N ALA A 228 -7.94 -19.98 35.02
CA ALA A 228 -9.05 -19.22 35.57
C ALA A 228 -9.28 -19.57 37.05
N GLY A 229 -9.62 -18.58 37.86
CA GLY A 229 -9.86 -18.77 39.30
C GLY A 229 -10.50 -17.54 39.95
N HIS A 230 -10.91 -17.66 41.21
CA HIS A 230 -11.53 -16.55 41.93
C HIS A 230 -10.53 -15.41 42.18
N SER A 231 -10.94 -14.14 42.03
CA SER A 231 -10.05 -12.97 42.20
C SER A 231 -9.44 -12.84 43.60
N GLY A 232 -10.04 -13.47 44.62
CA GLY A 232 -9.50 -13.59 45.98
C GLY A 232 -8.38 -14.63 46.16
N THR A 233 -7.98 -15.36 45.11
CA THR A 233 -6.89 -16.35 45.20
C THR A 233 -5.56 -15.67 45.59
N PRO A 234 -4.79 -16.21 46.54
CA PRO A 234 -3.45 -15.69 46.87
C PRO A 234 -2.52 -15.61 45.65
N TYR A 235 -1.69 -14.56 45.58
CA TYR A 235 -0.88 -14.25 44.39
C TYR A 235 0.06 -15.40 43.97
N GLU A 236 0.68 -16.08 44.93
CA GLU A 236 1.60 -17.20 44.72
C GLU A 236 0.94 -18.43 44.09
N ARG A 237 -0.40 -18.48 44.05
CA ARG A 237 -1.17 -19.55 43.41
C ARG A 237 -1.76 -19.15 42.06
N ARG A 238 -1.63 -17.88 41.67
CA ARG A 238 -2.20 -17.39 40.41
C ARG A 238 -1.36 -17.84 39.21
N ARG A 239 -2.06 -18.04 38.10
CA ARG A 239 -1.54 -18.16 36.74
C ARG A 239 -2.35 -17.20 35.88
N ASP A 240 -2.17 -15.92 36.15
CA ASP A 240 -2.96 -14.83 35.58
C ASP A 240 -2.46 -14.52 34.15
N ALA A 241 -3.27 -14.91 33.15
CA ALA A 241 -2.92 -14.73 31.75
C ALA A 241 -2.90 -13.24 31.34
N LEU A 242 -3.78 -12.41 31.91
CA LEU A 242 -3.87 -10.98 31.58
C LEU A 242 -2.68 -10.21 32.13
N ALA A 243 -2.26 -10.51 33.36
CA ALA A 243 -1.05 -9.91 33.90
C ALA A 243 0.21 -10.30 33.09
N GLY A 244 0.25 -11.52 32.55
CA GLY A 244 1.31 -11.95 31.62
C GLY A 244 1.25 -11.23 30.28
N ALA A 245 0.06 -11.10 29.70
CA ALA A 245 -0.15 -10.39 28.44
C ALA A 245 0.19 -8.90 28.54
N ALA A 246 -0.19 -8.21 29.63
CA ALA A 246 0.16 -6.80 29.83
C ALA A 246 1.68 -6.56 29.87
N GLU A 247 2.42 -7.47 30.52
CA GLU A 247 3.88 -7.43 30.54
C GLU A 247 4.48 -7.74 29.16
N ALA A 248 3.88 -8.66 28.41
CA ALA A 248 4.27 -8.97 27.03
C ALA A 248 4.06 -7.76 26.10
N VAL A 249 2.90 -7.10 26.15
CA VAL A 249 2.55 -5.91 25.33
C VAL A 249 3.59 -4.80 25.51
N THR A 250 3.89 -4.43 26.76
CA THR A 250 4.87 -3.37 27.05
C THR A 250 6.30 -3.78 26.70
N THR A 251 6.62 -5.08 26.78
CA THR A 251 7.92 -5.62 26.37
C THR A 251 8.08 -5.60 24.84
N ILE A 252 7.05 -5.94 24.08
CA ILE A 252 7.01 -5.85 22.61
C ILE A 252 7.35 -4.41 22.18
N GLU A 253 6.62 -3.42 22.72
CA GLU A 253 6.83 -2.00 22.37
C GLU A 253 8.28 -1.58 22.68
N ARG A 254 8.79 -1.93 23.86
CA ARG A 254 10.15 -1.59 24.29
C ARG A 254 11.21 -2.18 23.36
N ILE A 255 11.09 -3.45 22.98
CA ILE A 255 12.04 -4.13 22.10
C ILE A 255 12.01 -3.50 20.71
N ALA A 256 10.82 -3.33 20.13
CA ALA A 256 10.66 -2.76 18.80
C ALA A 256 11.20 -1.32 18.72
N ARG A 257 10.88 -0.46 19.70
CA ARG A 257 11.40 0.90 19.78
C ARG A 257 12.93 0.93 19.88
N SER A 258 13.51 0.03 20.67
CA SER A 258 14.98 -0.07 20.80
C SER A 258 15.65 -0.50 19.50
N ALA A 259 14.95 -1.28 18.67
CA ALA A 259 15.40 -1.70 17.35
C ALA A 259 14.98 -0.75 16.22
N GLN A 260 14.33 0.38 16.53
CA GLN A 260 13.77 1.31 15.56
C GLN A 260 12.79 0.66 14.55
N LEU A 261 12.10 -0.39 14.99
CA LEU A 261 11.06 -1.07 14.25
C LEU A 261 9.67 -0.69 14.76
N ILE A 262 8.64 -1.06 13.99
CA ILE A 262 7.25 -0.83 14.34
C ILE A 262 6.66 -2.14 14.80
N ALA A 263 6.16 -2.19 16.03
CA ALA A 263 5.41 -3.32 16.55
C ALA A 263 4.15 -2.83 17.24
N THR A 264 3.01 -3.36 16.82
CA THR A 264 1.71 -2.94 17.32
C THR A 264 0.90 -4.14 17.80
N VAL A 265 0.44 -4.10 19.05
CA VAL A 265 -0.62 -4.98 19.55
C VAL A 265 -1.94 -4.23 19.40
N GLY A 266 -2.65 -4.51 18.32
CA GLY A 266 -3.88 -3.78 17.95
C GLY A 266 -5.16 -4.42 18.46
N HIS A 267 -5.12 -5.69 18.87
CA HIS A 267 -6.28 -6.45 19.31
C HIS A 267 -5.92 -7.29 20.53
N LEU A 268 -6.82 -7.32 21.53
CA LEU A 268 -6.65 -8.07 22.78
C LEU A 268 -8.00 -8.56 23.29
N GLN A 269 -8.14 -9.88 23.45
CA GLN A 269 -9.32 -10.56 23.99
C GLN A 269 -8.96 -11.32 25.27
N VAL A 270 -9.73 -11.08 26.32
CA VAL A 270 -9.54 -11.69 27.65
C VAL A 270 -10.61 -12.75 27.87
N PHE A 271 -10.26 -13.86 28.52
CA PHE A 271 -11.23 -14.91 28.86
C PHE A 271 -11.10 -15.36 30.32
N PRO A 272 -12.21 -15.43 31.09
CA PRO A 272 -13.60 -15.24 30.67
C PRO A 272 -14.09 -13.78 30.66
N ASP A 273 -13.19 -12.81 30.83
CA ASP A 273 -13.51 -11.36 30.90
C ASP A 273 -14.55 -10.99 31.98
N ALA A 274 -14.28 -11.44 33.22
CA ALA A 274 -15.13 -11.15 34.37
C ALA A 274 -14.34 -10.50 35.51
N VAL A 275 -14.89 -9.42 36.08
CA VAL A 275 -14.22 -8.57 37.08
C VAL A 275 -13.71 -9.32 38.32
N ASN A 276 -14.37 -10.43 38.70
CA ASN A 276 -14.04 -11.23 39.88
C ASN A 276 -13.36 -12.58 39.53
N VAL A 277 -12.88 -12.74 38.29
CA VAL A 277 -12.21 -13.95 37.82
C VAL A 277 -10.82 -13.61 37.31
N ILE A 278 -9.81 -14.33 37.79
CA ILE A 278 -8.46 -14.30 37.24
C ILE A 278 -8.53 -14.80 35.78
N PRO A 279 -8.06 -14.05 34.78
CA PRO A 279 -8.11 -14.51 33.40
C PRO A 279 -7.25 -15.75 33.16
N GLY A 280 -7.87 -16.77 32.58
CA GLY A 280 -7.23 -18.05 32.28
C GLY A 280 -6.63 -18.11 30.87
N LYS A 281 -7.05 -17.21 29.97
CA LYS A 281 -6.56 -17.13 28.59
C LYS A 281 -6.63 -15.67 28.13
N VAL A 282 -5.62 -15.23 27.39
CA VAL A 282 -5.64 -13.99 26.63
C VAL A 282 -5.13 -14.28 25.22
N GLU A 283 -5.84 -13.77 24.23
CA GLU A 283 -5.46 -13.80 22.82
C GLU A 283 -5.22 -12.38 22.35
N PHE A 284 -4.09 -12.12 21.69
CA PHE A 284 -3.77 -10.79 21.21
C PHE A 284 -2.97 -10.83 19.91
N SER A 285 -3.10 -9.79 19.11
CA SER A 285 -2.37 -9.67 17.84
C SER A 285 -0.99 -9.05 18.04
N LEU A 286 -0.09 -9.33 17.11
CA LEU A 286 1.14 -8.57 16.91
C LEU A 286 1.30 -8.29 15.42
N ASP A 287 1.39 -7.03 15.01
CA ASP A 287 1.86 -6.60 13.69
C ASP A 287 3.28 -6.05 13.85
N LEU A 288 4.27 -6.75 13.32
CA LEU A 288 5.69 -6.37 13.35
C LEU A 288 6.16 -6.02 11.95
N ARG A 289 6.64 -4.78 11.77
CA ARG A 289 7.13 -4.25 10.51
C ARG A 289 8.57 -3.76 10.60
N GLY A 290 9.31 -3.90 9.50
CA GLY A 290 10.67 -3.39 9.41
C GLY A 290 11.12 -3.14 7.98
N GLU A 291 12.07 -2.22 7.84
CA GLU A 291 12.65 -1.83 6.54
C GLU A 291 13.30 -3.02 5.83
N TYR A 292 13.92 -3.92 6.58
CA TYR A 292 14.48 -5.17 6.04
C TYR A 292 14.02 -6.38 6.84
N ASP A 293 13.81 -7.49 6.13
CA ASP A 293 13.35 -8.76 6.70
C ASP A 293 14.30 -9.33 7.74
N THR A 294 15.62 -9.16 7.54
CA THR A 294 16.65 -9.70 8.43
C THR A 294 16.60 -9.09 9.83
N GLU A 295 16.47 -7.77 9.96
CA GLU A 295 16.33 -7.13 11.27
C GLU A 295 14.97 -7.40 11.88
N ARG A 296 13.88 -7.35 11.08
CA ARG A 296 12.53 -7.69 11.55
C ARG A 296 12.48 -9.09 12.15
N ASP A 297 13.03 -10.08 11.46
CA ASP A 297 12.97 -11.47 11.91
C ASP A 297 13.87 -11.72 13.12
N LYS A 298 15.00 -11.01 13.24
CA LYS A 298 15.82 -11.01 14.46
C LYS A 298 15.06 -10.42 15.65
N VAL A 299 14.36 -9.30 15.45
CA VAL A 299 13.56 -8.66 16.50
C VAL A 299 12.37 -9.51 16.91
N TRP A 300 11.73 -10.21 15.97
CA TRP A 300 10.71 -11.21 16.28
C TRP A 300 11.24 -12.27 17.26
N LEU A 301 12.40 -12.86 16.98
CA LEU A 301 12.98 -13.88 17.86
C LEU A 301 13.26 -13.33 19.28
N GLN A 302 13.72 -12.08 19.38
CA GLN A 302 13.92 -11.40 20.67
C GLN A 302 12.61 -11.17 21.42
N ILE A 303 11.55 -10.79 20.70
CA ILE A 303 10.21 -10.61 21.26
C ILE A 303 9.68 -11.96 21.78
N GLU A 304 9.73 -13.00 20.95
CA GLU A 304 9.23 -14.33 21.30
C GLU A 304 9.96 -14.90 22.52
N GLU A 305 11.30 -14.80 22.56
CA GLU A 305 12.12 -15.21 23.70
C GLU A 305 11.73 -14.44 24.99
N ALA A 306 11.58 -13.12 24.92
CA ALA A 306 11.19 -12.32 26.07
C ALA A 306 9.78 -12.67 26.59
N ILE A 307 8.83 -12.98 25.70
CA ILE A 307 7.48 -13.43 26.10
C ILE A 307 7.55 -14.82 26.75
N LEU A 308 8.39 -15.72 26.22
CA LEU A 308 8.61 -17.05 26.82
C LEU A 308 9.20 -16.93 28.24
N GLU A 309 10.14 -16.01 28.48
CA GLU A 309 10.68 -15.74 29.82
C GLU A 309 9.60 -15.22 30.79
N ILE A 310 8.74 -14.30 30.33
CA ILE A 310 7.58 -13.82 31.11
C ILE A 310 6.66 -14.99 31.46
N CYS A 311 6.32 -15.83 30.48
CA CYS A 311 5.48 -16.99 30.67
C CYS A 311 6.10 -17.99 31.66
N GLN A 312 7.41 -18.26 31.57
CA GLN A 312 8.12 -19.15 32.48
C GLN A 312 8.07 -18.64 33.92
N ARG A 313 8.44 -17.37 34.15
CA ARG A 313 8.40 -16.74 35.48
C ARG A 313 6.99 -16.74 36.09
N ARG A 314 5.96 -16.57 35.26
CA ARG A 314 4.55 -16.52 35.70
C ARG A 314 3.84 -17.88 35.68
N ARG A 315 4.51 -18.97 35.27
CA ARG A 315 3.91 -20.32 35.09
C ARG A 315 2.72 -20.31 34.13
N LEU A 316 2.86 -19.59 33.03
CA LEU A 316 1.93 -19.50 31.90
C LEU A 316 2.49 -20.27 30.70
N ARG A 317 1.66 -20.47 29.68
CA ARG A 317 2.05 -21.05 28.39
C ARG A 317 1.80 -20.05 27.27
N LEU A 318 2.75 -19.91 26.36
CA LEU A 318 2.58 -19.18 25.10
C LEU A 318 2.25 -20.15 23.97
N THR A 319 1.33 -19.77 23.09
CA THR A 319 1.19 -20.28 21.73
C THR A 319 1.36 -19.10 20.78
N SER A 320 2.09 -19.29 19.69
CA SER A 320 2.31 -18.29 18.64
C SER A 320 1.94 -18.89 17.29
N ILE A 321 1.03 -18.22 16.57
CA ILE A 321 0.62 -18.61 15.22
C ILE A 321 0.89 -17.41 14.31
N GLN A 322 1.76 -17.59 13.32
CA GLN A 322 1.94 -16.58 12.28
C GLN A 322 0.74 -16.61 11.34
N THR A 323 0.05 -15.49 11.21
CA THR A 323 -1.15 -15.34 10.40
C THR A 323 -0.87 -14.63 9.08
N HIS A 324 0.23 -13.88 8.98
CA HIS A 324 0.60 -13.15 7.77
C HIS A 324 2.11 -13.00 7.65
N SER A 325 2.61 -12.99 6.41
CA SER A 325 4.00 -12.69 6.09
C SER A 325 4.09 -12.00 4.73
N ALA A 326 4.69 -10.81 4.71
CA ALA A 326 5.09 -10.09 3.52
C ALA A 326 6.57 -9.74 3.62
N LYS A 327 7.30 -9.90 2.51
CA LYS A 327 8.71 -9.51 2.41
C LYS A 327 8.82 -8.00 2.23
N ALA A 328 9.89 -7.41 2.75
CA ALA A 328 10.25 -6.04 2.41
C ALA A 328 10.58 -5.92 0.91
N ALA A 329 10.24 -4.78 0.31
CA ALA A 329 10.52 -4.50 -1.09
C ALA A 329 11.47 -3.31 -1.19
N VAL A 330 12.66 -3.50 -1.76
CA VAL A 330 13.69 -2.44 -1.84
C VAL A 330 13.54 -1.68 -3.16
N CYS A 331 13.49 -0.35 -3.09
CA CYS A 331 13.47 0.47 -4.29
C CYS A 331 14.83 0.45 -4.99
N ALA A 332 14.83 0.19 -6.29
CA ALA A 332 16.03 0.04 -7.09
C ALA A 332 16.84 1.33 -7.10
N ARG A 333 18.16 1.23 -6.91
CA ARG A 333 19.05 2.41 -6.83
C ARG A 333 18.91 3.33 -8.04
N ARG A 334 18.84 2.78 -9.26
CA ARG A 334 18.66 3.56 -10.50
C ARG A 334 17.40 4.41 -10.47
N LEU A 335 16.28 3.85 -9.99
CA LEU A 335 15.01 4.56 -9.90
C LEU A 335 15.03 5.60 -8.77
N ARG A 336 15.61 5.26 -7.61
CA ARG A 336 15.81 6.21 -6.49
C ARG A 336 16.68 7.40 -6.88
N ASP A 337 17.76 7.17 -7.63
CA ASP A 337 18.65 8.22 -8.10
C ASP A 337 17.93 9.14 -9.10
N ALA A 338 17.13 8.59 -10.02
CA ALA A 338 16.31 9.36 -10.95
C ALA A 338 15.21 10.17 -10.23
N ILE A 339 14.55 9.59 -9.22
CA ILE A 339 13.56 10.28 -8.38
C ILE A 339 14.22 11.42 -7.61
N ALA A 340 15.40 11.18 -7.02
CA ALA A 340 16.14 12.22 -6.32
C ALA A 340 16.52 13.38 -7.26
N ASP A 341 16.93 13.08 -8.50
CA ASP A 341 17.18 14.10 -9.53
C ASP A 341 15.90 14.87 -9.90
N GLY A 342 14.76 14.18 -10.04
CA GLY A 342 13.46 14.80 -10.29
C GLY A 342 13.00 15.71 -9.14
N ILE A 343 13.18 15.30 -7.89
CA ILE A 343 12.87 16.15 -6.73
C ILE A 343 13.80 17.38 -6.71
N ARG A 344 15.09 17.23 -7.04
CA ARG A 344 16.03 18.36 -7.13
C ARG A 344 15.62 19.39 -8.17
N SER A 345 15.05 18.98 -9.30
CA SER A 345 14.60 19.93 -10.33
C SER A 345 13.43 20.82 -9.87
N THR A 346 12.74 20.44 -8.79
CA THR A 346 11.67 21.26 -8.17
C THR A 346 12.20 22.28 -7.14
N GLY A 347 13.52 22.37 -6.96
CA GLY A 347 14.19 23.30 -6.06
C GLY A 347 14.59 22.73 -4.70
N ASP A 348 14.35 21.44 -4.44
CA ASP A 348 14.87 20.78 -3.23
C ASP A 348 16.26 20.18 -3.46
N ALA A 349 17.30 20.92 -3.09
CA ALA A 349 18.69 20.49 -3.25
C ALA A 349 19.07 19.23 -2.44
N ARG A 350 18.29 18.84 -1.42
CA ARG A 350 18.57 17.69 -0.56
C ARG A 350 17.29 16.87 -0.33
N PRO A 351 16.86 16.07 -1.32
CA PRO A 351 15.71 15.20 -1.17
C PRO A 351 15.88 14.28 0.05
N MET A 352 14.84 14.21 0.88
CA MET A 352 14.80 13.28 2.01
C MET A 352 14.60 11.85 1.50
N SER A 353 15.28 10.88 2.10
CA SER A 353 15.01 9.46 1.87
C SER A 353 14.44 8.82 3.12
N LEU A 354 13.39 8.03 2.94
CA LEU A 354 12.63 7.35 3.99
C LEU A 354 12.09 6.02 3.44
N PHE A 355 11.67 5.11 4.30
CA PHE A 355 10.99 3.88 3.87
C PHE A 355 9.48 3.99 4.13
N SER A 356 8.68 3.33 3.29
CA SER A 356 7.24 3.23 3.52
C SER A 356 6.96 2.24 4.65
N ARG A 357 6.07 2.64 5.56
CA ARG A 357 5.60 1.81 6.68
C ARG A 357 4.30 1.08 6.35
N ALA A 358 3.63 1.51 5.29
CA ALA A 358 2.41 0.90 4.74
C ALA A 358 2.77 -0.09 3.63
N GLY A 359 1.79 -0.93 3.25
CA GLY A 359 1.88 -1.71 2.03
C GLY A 359 1.57 -0.82 0.83
N HIS A 360 2.02 -1.24 -0.36
CA HIS A 360 1.65 -0.64 -1.65
C HIS A 360 1.71 -1.72 -2.73
N ASP A 361 1.05 -1.49 -3.87
CA ASP A 361 1.11 -2.36 -5.05
C ASP A 361 2.54 -2.65 -5.52
N ALA A 362 3.44 -1.67 -5.36
CA ALA A 362 4.88 -1.83 -5.56
C ALA A 362 5.45 -3.11 -4.92
N MET A 363 4.93 -3.58 -3.78
CA MET A 363 5.39 -4.81 -3.14
C MET A 363 5.16 -6.06 -4.01
N ALA A 364 4.02 -6.15 -4.71
CA ALA A 364 3.74 -7.23 -5.63
C ALA A 364 4.53 -7.06 -6.93
N ILE A 365 4.62 -5.82 -7.44
CA ILE A 365 5.33 -5.52 -8.69
C ILE A 365 6.85 -5.76 -8.58
N ALA A 366 7.43 -5.66 -7.38
CA ALA A 366 8.85 -5.97 -7.13
C ALA A 366 9.27 -7.38 -7.57
N GLU A 367 8.33 -8.32 -7.68
CA GLU A 367 8.61 -9.67 -8.17
C GLU A 367 8.95 -9.68 -9.67
N ILE A 368 8.34 -8.78 -10.45
CA ILE A 368 8.47 -8.73 -11.91
C ILE A 368 9.17 -7.46 -12.44
N ALA A 369 9.37 -6.41 -11.65
CA ALA A 369 10.08 -5.21 -12.09
C ALA A 369 10.92 -4.59 -10.96
N ASP A 370 11.88 -3.75 -11.35
CA ASP A 370 12.52 -2.83 -10.41
C ASP A 370 11.51 -1.75 -10.02
N ILE A 371 11.38 -1.43 -8.72
CA ILE A 371 10.40 -0.45 -8.21
C ILE A 371 11.06 0.83 -7.69
N GLY A 372 10.35 1.94 -7.75
CA GLY A 372 10.71 3.21 -7.11
C GLY A 372 9.45 3.98 -6.73
N MET A 373 9.49 4.74 -5.64
CA MET A 373 8.33 5.55 -5.25
C MET A 373 8.69 6.95 -4.81
N ILE A 374 7.75 7.87 -5.05
CA ILE A 374 7.79 9.27 -4.64
C ILE A 374 6.72 9.46 -3.58
N PHE A 375 7.12 9.89 -2.39
CA PHE A 375 6.16 10.32 -1.38
C PHE A 375 5.84 11.80 -1.50
N VAL A 376 4.57 12.13 -1.30
CA VAL A 376 4.04 13.48 -1.20
C VAL A 376 3.63 13.73 0.24
N ARG A 377 4.03 14.89 0.78
CA ARG A 377 3.64 15.31 2.12
C ARG A 377 2.12 15.36 2.26
N CYS A 378 1.59 14.79 3.34
CA CYS A 378 0.21 14.94 3.77
C CYS A 378 0.12 15.60 5.16
N LYS A 379 -0.95 16.34 5.39
CA LYS A 379 -1.15 17.13 6.61
C LYS A 379 -1.26 16.24 7.84
N GLY A 380 -0.43 16.48 8.86
CA GLY A 380 -0.41 15.74 10.13
C GLY A 380 -0.08 14.26 10.00
N GLY A 381 0.37 13.81 8.82
CA GLY A 381 0.50 12.37 8.52
C GLY A 381 -0.82 11.60 8.53
N VAL A 382 -1.95 12.30 8.42
CA VAL A 382 -3.28 11.68 8.43
C VAL A 382 -3.55 10.98 7.10
N SER A 383 -4.01 9.73 7.18
CA SER A 383 -4.51 8.92 6.07
C SER A 383 -5.52 7.91 6.61
N HIS A 384 -6.21 7.17 5.72
CA HIS A 384 -7.36 6.31 6.07
C HIS A 384 -8.42 7.06 6.89
N ASN A 385 -8.60 8.34 6.56
CA ASN A 385 -9.42 9.27 7.32
C ASN A 385 -9.93 10.42 6.43
N PRO A 386 -11.15 10.95 6.63
CA PRO A 386 -11.68 12.04 5.82
C PRO A 386 -10.90 13.37 5.93
N GLU A 387 -10.08 13.54 6.97
CA GLU A 387 -9.21 14.71 7.16
C GLU A 387 -7.89 14.63 6.38
N GLU A 388 -7.65 13.54 5.64
CA GLU A 388 -6.50 13.40 4.74
C GLU A 388 -6.44 14.59 3.77
N HIS A 389 -5.26 15.21 3.68
CA HIS A 389 -5.09 16.42 2.90
C HIS A 389 -3.70 16.56 2.33
N VAL A 390 -3.65 16.94 1.05
CA VAL A 390 -2.47 17.41 0.34
C VAL A 390 -2.70 18.84 -0.15
N THR A 391 -1.62 19.60 -0.31
CA THR A 391 -1.71 20.96 -0.88
C THR A 391 -1.49 20.94 -2.39
N GLU A 392 -2.14 21.85 -3.12
CA GLU A 392 -1.91 22.00 -4.58
C GLU A 392 -0.43 22.26 -4.90
N ALA A 393 0.28 22.99 -4.04
CA ALA A 393 1.71 23.26 -4.22
C ALA A 393 2.58 22.00 -4.08
N ASP A 394 2.24 21.08 -3.16
CA ASP A 394 2.96 19.82 -3.02
C ASP A 394 2.64 18.88 -4.18
N VAL A 395 1.38 18.84 -4.66
CA VAL A 395 0.99 18.08 -5.87
C VAL A 395 1.65 18.63 -7.13
N ALA A 396 1.80 19.96 -7.27
CA ALA A 396 2.51 20.56 -8.39
C ALA A 396 3.98 20.13 -8.42
N LYS A 397 4.66 20.14 -7.27
CA LYS A 397 6.03 19.62 -7.17
C LYS A 397 6.09 18.12 -7.47
N ALA A 398 5.14 17.34 -6.97
CA ALA A 398 5.08 15.91 -7.24
C ALA A 398 4.99 15.62 -8.74
N LEU A 399 4.09 16.33 -9.44
CA LEU A 399 3.92 16.22 -10.88
C LEU A 399 5.19 16.59 -11.65
N ASP A 400 5.83 17.71 -11.33
CA ASP A 400 7.07 18.15 -11.96
C ASP A 400 8.23 17.18 -11.70
N ALA A 401 8.36 16.69 -10.46
CA ALA A 401 9.38 15.72 -10.11
C ALA A 401 9.15 14.36 -10.80
N PHE A 402 7.89 13.94 -10.93
CA PHE A 402 7.55 12.67 -11.57
C PHE A 402 7.81 12.71 -13.08
N GLU A 403 7.43 13.81 -13.75
CA GLU A 403 7.80 14.05 -15.15
C GLU A 403 9.33 14.02 -15.34
N ALA A 404 10.07 14.78 -14.51
CA ALA A 404 11.52 14.84 -14.58
C ALA A 404 12.19 13.48 -14.32
N THR A 405 11.62 12.67 -13.43
CA THR A 405 12.06 11.30 -13.16
C THR A 405 11.95 10.43 -14.41
N VAL A 406 10.80 10.44 -15.09
CA VAL A 406 10.59 9.67 -16.32
C VAL A 406 11.57 10.10 -17.41
N LEU A 407 11.76 11.41 -17.61
CA LEU A 407 12.71 11.94 -18.59
C LEU A 407 14.16 11.57 -18.25
N ARG A 408 14.53 11.61 -16.97
CA ARG A 408 15.86 11.21 -16.50
C ARG A 408 16.15 9.73 -16.79
N LEU A 409 15.14 8.87 -16.61
CA LEU A 409 15.24 7.45 -16.94
C LEU A 409 15.37 7.22 -18.44
N ALA A 410 14.64 8.00 -19.26
CA ALA A 410 14.76 7.95 -20.71
C ALA A 410 16.15 8.39 -21.20
N ASP A 411 16.71 9.47 -20.63
CA ASP A 411 18.05 9.95 -20.99
C ASP A 411 19.16 8.98 -20.58
N GLY A 412 18.93 8.16 -19.56
CA GLY A 412 19.86 7.14 -19.07
C GLY A 412 19.58 5.72 -19.57
N TYR A 413 18.65 5.56 -20.52
CA TYR A 413 18.29 4.25 -21.06
C TYR A 413 19.29 3.82 -22.13
N GLU A 414 20.06 2.77 -21.84
CA GLU A 414 20.90 2.07 -22.82
C GLU A 414 20.18 0.79 -23.25
N GLU A 415 20.05 0.56 -24.57
CA GLU A 415 19.35 -0.59 -25.17
C GLU A 415 19.94 -1.96 -24.80
#